data_AF-A0A1Y3BDQ8-F1
#
_entry.id   AF-A0A1Y3BDQ8-F1
#
_cell.length_a   1.000
_cell.length_b   1.000
_cell.length_c   1.000
_cell.angle_alpha   90.00
_cell.angle_beta   90.00
_cell.angle_gamma   90.00
#
_symmetry.space_group_name_H-M   'P 1'
#
loop_
_entity.id
_entity.type
_entity.pdbx_description
1 polymer ?
#
loop_
_entity_poly.entity_id
_entity_poly.type
_entity_poly.pdbx_seq_one_letter_code
_entity_poly.pdbx_strand_id
1 'polypeptide(L)'
;MDDLAAKLHEAEMVKSKWIPITNLTFDDLPQQRSQLKSYNQMYVAPVSRDVIHVNEIAARLTGRNVPLSHGNLKSLEEVTTRARLLRIAIDERTRELNQIQHDHGTIQQHFLTEAVDEPWERAVTNNKLPCYINRQTETVHLLSPRYMQIINSMNEFNEVRYAAYRTAMKLRRLQIQLGLNHVNLNNLVNAFEQHGLGPNGHKSSKNSKSDSNSTNNSSNDKAKQESTTSNNKNPEDVINDDLPYELRLIAVPDIVSCLKKIFETAEIERQQQKQERKSSSSGKKQSSKDKENSKTMANNNDDLKESAINVPLSVDLCLNWLLDLYDAPSRAGFIRQFSFQVALVLLSHISLEQKYIYLFNLISDENQRADERRFGLLIYDCLRLPKLLGEVAAFGGTNVEPSVRSCLEMAAASELRQPNGTTGITIDQVLAWIRAEPQSLVWLVVLHRLRLAESSRHPAKCNSCRKYPIQGFRYRCLKCFNFDLCQYCFLSDKSVKKHKPS
;
A
#
# COMPACT_ATOMS: atom_id res chain seq x y z
N MET A 1 20.20 42.52 -25.90
CA MET A 1 18.95 42.42 -26.68
C MET A 1 19.08 41.33 -27.72
N ASP A 2 20.08 41.37 -28.59
CA ASP A 2 20.26 40.37 -29.66
C ASP A 2 20.54 38.95 -29.16
N ASP A 3 21.42 38.80 -28.16
CA ASP A 3 21.67 37.49 -27.51
C ASP A 3 20.40 36.92 -26.85
N LEU A 4 19.61 37.79 -26.21
CA LEU A 4 18.34 37.41 -25.62
C LEU A 4 17.32 36.99 -26.70
N ALA A 5 17.26 37.71 -27.82
CA ALA A 5 16.40 37.35 -28.94
C ALA A 5 16.79 35.99 -29.57
N ALA A 6 18.09 35.68 -29.65
CA ALA A 6 18.59 34.39 -30.12
C ALA A 6 18.20 33.23 -29.19
N LYS A 7 18.45 33.37 -27.87
CA LYS A 7 18.04 32.39 -26.85
C LYS A 7 16.52 32.17 -26.86
N LEU A 8 15.76 33.24 -27.07
CA LEU A 8 14.31 33.19 -27.09
C LEU A 8 13.79 32.47 -28.35
N HIS A 9 14.41 32.70 -29.51
CA HIS A 9 14.12 31.95 -30.72
C HIS A 9 14.44 30.45 -30.58
N GLU A 10 15.57 30.10 -29.96
CA GLU A 10 15.93 28.72 -29.69
C GLU A 10 14.88 28.02 -28.80
N ALA A 11 14.44 28.69 -27.72
CA ALA A 11 13.40 28.18 -26.83
C ALA A 11 12.07 27.95 -27.58
N GLU A 12 11.65 28.89 -28.43
CA GLU A 12 10.45 28.76 -29.27
C GLU A 12 10.55 27.59 -30.26
N MET A 13 11.73 27.38 -30.86
CA MET A 13 11.99 26.25 -31.76
C MET A 13 11.88 24.91 -31.05
N VAL A 14 12.39 24.79 -29.81
CA VAL A 14 12.25 23.56 -29.02
C VAL A 14 10.78 23.34 -28.61
N LYS A 15 10.06 24.39 -28.22
CA LYS A 15 8.62 24.33 -27.93
C LYS A 15 7.80 23.85 -29.13
N SER A 16 8.13 24.29 -30.35
CA SER A 16 7.40 23.90 -31.56
C SER A 16 7.44 22.39 -31.86
N LYS A 17 8.40 21.67 -31.27
CA LYS A 17 8.58 20.21 -31.42
C LYS A 17 7.82 19.40 -30.39
N TRP A 18 7.05 20.02 -29.50
CA TRP A 18 6.29 19.30 -28.48
C TRP A 18 5.18 18.44 -29.11
N ILE A 19 5.07 17.20 -28.64
CA ILE A 19 4.05 16.26 -29.10
C ILE A 19 2.66 16.80 -28.68
N PRO A 20 1.65 16.85 -29.57
CA PRO A 20 0.30 17.23 -29.20
C PRO A 20 -0.29 16.31 -28.12
N ILE A 21 -1.12 16.88 -27.24
CA ILE A 21 -1.68 16.17 -26.07
C ILE A 21 -2.57 15.00 -26.47
N THR A 22 -3.31 15.16 -27.57
CA THR A 22 -4.19 14.13 -28.13
C THR A 22 -3.47 12.84 -28.50
N ASN A 23 -2.15 12.89 -28.68
CA ASN A 23 -1.33 11.77 -29.13
C ASN A 23 -0.50 11.16 -28.00
N LEU A 24 -0.63 11.66 -26.76
CA LEU A 24 0.09 11.14 -25.62
C LEU A 24 -0.68 9.97 -24.99
N THR A 25 0.03 8.90 -24.67
CA THR A 25 -0.49 7.85 -23.80
C THR A 25 -0.11 8.14 -22.34
N PHE A 26 -0.78 7.49 -21.39
CA PHE A 26 -0.46 7.64 -19.98
C PHE A 26 0.99 7.21 -19.67
N ASP A 27 1.49 6.18 -20.35
CA ASP A 27 2.84 5.66 -20.19
C ASP A 27 3.92 6.67 -20.61
N ASP A 28 3.58 7.62 -21.50
CA ASP A 28 4.49 8.68 -21.94
C ASP A 28 4.61 9.83 -20.92
N LEU A 29 3.67 9.96 -19.96
CA LEU A 29 3.58 11.11 -19.05
C LEU A 29 4.85 11.34 -18.20
N PRO A 30 5.47 10.32 -17.57
CA PRO A 30 6.68 10.53 -16.77
C PRO A 30 7.83 11.08 -17.62
N GLN A 31 7.99 10.57 -18.85
CA GLN A 31 8.99 11.03 -19.79
C GLN A 31 8.71 12.48 -20.23
N GLN A 32 7.45 12.81 -20.55
CA GLN A 32 7.03 14.15 -20.94
C GLN A 32 7.24 15.18 -19.81
N ARG A 33 6.95 14.83 -18.56
CA ARG A 33 7.20 15.70 -17.39
C ARG A 33 8.70 15.96 -17.20
N SER A 34 9.53 14.92 -17.32
CA SER A 34 10.99 15.06 -17.24
C SER A 34 11.55 15.96 -18.36
N GLN A 35 11.04 15.80 -19.58
CA GLN A 35 11.38 16.66 -20.71
C GLN A 35 10.95 18.12 -20.48
N LEU A 36 9.74 18.36 -19.97
CA LEU A 36 9.24 19.71 -19.67
C LEU A 36 10.05 20.39 -18.56
N LYS A 37 10.45 19.64 -17.52
CA LYS A 37 11.32 20.12 -16.44
C LYS A 37 12.70 20.52 -16.98
N SER A 38 13.29 19.66 -17.83
CA SER A 38 14.58 19.92 -18.49
C SER A 38 14.49 21.16 -19.38
N TYR A 39 13.42 21.30 -20.16
CA TYR A 39 13.17 22.47 -21.00
C TYR A 39 13.07 23.78 -20.20
N ASN A 40 12.29 23.79 -19.10
CA ASN A 40 12.18 24.96 -18.24
C ASN A 40 13.55 25.38 -17.67
N GLN A 41 14.36 24.40 -17.26
CA GLN A 41 15.67 24.65 -16.66
C GLN A 41 16.72 25.09 -17.69
N MET A 42 16.73 24.51 -18.89
CA MET A 42 17.73 24.82 -19.92
C MET A 42 17.41 26.09 -20.72
N TYR A 43 16.13 26.41 -20.95
CA TYR A 43 15.74 27.49 -21.86
C TYR A 43 15.01 28.64 -21.16
N VAL A 44 13.91 28.36 -20.45
CA VAL A 44 13.01 29.43 -19.97
C VAL A 44 13.53 30.15 -18.73
N ALA A 45 14.21 29.45 -17.81
CA ALA A 45 14.81 30.07 -16.64
C ALA A 45 15.94 31.07 -16.99
N PRO A 46 16.89 30.74 -17.89
CA PRO A 46 17.87 31.71 -18.39
C PRO A 46 17.22 32.92 -19.07
N VAL A 47 16.28 32.69 -20.01
CA VAL A 47 15.58 33.78 -20.73
C VAL A 47 14.85 34.71 -19.75
N SER A 48 14.21 34.17 -18.71
CA SER A 48 13.52 34.99 -17.72
C SER A 48 14.47 35.85 -16.89
N ARG A 49 15.64 35.31 -16.52
CA ARG A 49 16.68 36.06 -15.80
C ARG A 49 17.20 37.22 -16.67
N ASP A 50 17.47 36.94 -17.93
CA ASP A 50 17.99 37.93 -18.88
C ASP A 50 16.94 39.03 -19.16
N VAL A 51 15.65 38.68 -19.27
CA VAL A 51 14.54 39.65 -19.40
C VAL A 51 14.42 40.56 -18.18
N ILE A 52 14.53 40.01 -16.97
CA ILE A 52 14.51 40.82 -15.73
C ILE A 52 15.68 41.80 -15.75
N HIS A 53 16.88 41.32 -16.07
CA HIS A 53 18.08 42.15 -16.10
C HIS A 53 17.98 43.30 -17.12
N VAL A 54 17.49 43.03 -18.32
CA VAL A 54 17.30 44.05 -19.36
C VAL A 54 16.23 45.07 -18.93
N ASN A 55 15.12 44.62 -18.33
CA ASN A 55 14.09 45.51 -17.81
C ASN A 55 14.61 46.39 -16.66
N GLU A 56 15.46 45.87 -15.78
CA GLU A 56 16.12 46.65 -14.73
C GLU A 56 17.10 47.69 -15.28
N ILE A 57 17.83 47.37 -16.35
CA ILE A 57 18.69 48.34 -17.04
C ILE A 57 17.83 49.44 -17.67
N ALA A 58 16.75 49.07 -18.37
CA ALA A 58 15.82 50.03 -18.97
C ALA A 58 15.21 50.96 -17.91
N ALA A 59 14.76 50.41 -16.78
CA ALA A 59 14.21 51.18 -15.66
C ALA A 59 15.24 52.14 -15.06
N ARG A 60 16.50 51.71 -14.89
CA ARG A 60 17.59 52.56 -14.39
C ARG A 60 17.94 53.72 -15.33
N LEU A 61 17.90 53.48 -16.63
CA LEU A 61 18.14 54.53 -17.64
C LEU A 61 17.03 55.58 -17.61
N THR A 62 15.77 55.14 -17.64
CA THR A 62 14.61 56.03 -17.55
C THR A 62 14.58 56.79 -16.23
N GLY A 63 14.94 56.14 -15.12
CA GLY A 63 15.03 56.77 -13.79
C GLY A 63 16.17 57.79 -13.65
N ARG A 64 17.14 57.80 -14.56
CA ARG A 64 18.21 58.82 -14.65
C ARG A 64 17.93 59.85 -15.76
N ASN A 65 16.69 59.97 -16.23
CA ASN A 65 16.25 60.85 -17.30
C ASN A 65 16.96 60.62 -18.66
N VAL A 66 17.43 59.39 -18.92
CA VAL A 66 17.93 59.02 -20.25
C VAL A 66 16.77 58.40 -21.05
N PRO A 67 16.24 59.07 -22.08
CA PRO A 67 15.13 58.54 -22.87
C PRO A 67 15.61 57.35 -23.73
N LEU A 68 14.87 56.24 -23.66
CA LEU A 68 15.08 55.11 -24.56
C LEU A 68 14.50 55.44 -25.95
N SER A 69 15.20 55.03 -27.01
CA SER A 69 14.68 55.20 -28.37
C SER A 69 13.40 54.37 -28.57
N HIS A 70 12.53 54.83 -29.48
CA HIS A 70 11.31 54.12 -29.83
C HIS A 70 11.59 52.68 -30.33
N GLY A 71 12.72 52.46 -31.03
CA GLY A 71 13.14 51.13 -31.46
C GLY A 71 13.46 50.21 -30.27
N ASN A 72 14.20 50.71 -29.28
CA ASN A 72 14.59 49.92 -28.11
C ASN A 72 13.39 49.59 -27.21
N LEU A 73 12.45 50.53 -27.05
CA LEU A 73 11.20 50.28 -26.32
C LEU A 73 10.37 49.18 -26.99
N LYS A 74 10.17 49.28 -28.31
CA LYS A 74 9.45 48.26 -29.07
C LYS A 74 10.10 46.87 -28.96
N SER A 75 11.42 46.78 -29.11
CA SER A 75 12.15 45.51 -28.96
C SER A 75 12.08 44.97 -27.53
N LEU A 76 12.08 45.82 -26.51
CA LEU A 76 11.94 45.42 -25.11
C LEU A 76 10.54 44.84 -24.83
N GLU A 77 9.50 45.49 -25.33
CA GLU A 77 8.12 45.00 -25.23
C GLU A 77 7.94 43.66 -25.95
N GLU A 78 8.52 43.53 -27.15
CA GLU A 78 8.45 42.31 -27.94
C GLU A 78 9.11 41.12 -27.23
N VAL A 79 10.35 41.30 -26.77
CA VAL A 79 11.11 40.26 -26.05
C VAL A 79 10.43 39.89 -24.73
N THR A 80 9.91 40.88 -23.99
CA THR A 80 9.19 40.64 -22.73
C THR A 80 7.89 39.87 -22.97
N THR A 81 7.14 40.22 -24.02
CA THR A 81 5.89 39.53 -24.39
C THR A 81 6.16 38.08 -24.80
N ARG A 82 7.15 37.84 -25.66
CA ARG A 82 7.49 36.49 -26.10
C ARG A 82 8.00 35.62 -24.95
N ALA A 83 8.82 36.16 -24.04
CA ALA A 83 9.26 35.44 -22.85
C ALA A 83 8.09 35.08 -21.92
N ARG A 84 7.10 35.99 -21.78
CA ARG A 84 5.86 35.71 -21.04
C ARG A 84 5.05 34.59 -21.69
N LEU A 85 4.93 34.56 -23.02
CA LEU A 85 4.23 33.50 -23.74
C LEU A 85 4.89 32.12 -23.55
N LEU A 86 6.22 32.06 -23.46
CA LEU A 86 6.93 30.82 -23.13
C LEU A 86 6.61 30.33 -21.71
N ARG A 87 6.50 31.25 -20.73
CA ARG A 87 6.11 30.92 -19.36
C ARG A 87 4.67 30.38 -19.31
N ILE A 88 3.73 31.09 -19.93
CA ILE A 88 2.32 30.67 -20.01
C ILE A 88 2.21 29.29 -20.64
N ALA A 89 2.97 29.02 -21.70
CA ALA A 89 2.93 27.72 -22.37
C ALA A 89 3.48 26.57 -21.52
N ILE A 90 4.49 26.80 -20.67
CA ILE A 90 4.92 25.79 -19.70
C ILE A 90 3.82 25.53 -18.68
N ASP A 91 3.19 26.59 -18.16
CA ASP A 91 2.15 26.47 -17.14
C ASP A 91 0.91 25.76 -17.69
N GLU A 92 0.50 26.07 -18.92
CA GLU A 92 -0.56 25.37 -19.65
C GLU A 92 -0.20 23.90 -19.86
N ARG A 93 0.99 23.60 -20.41
CA ARG A 93 1.41 22.22 -20.65
C ARG A 93 1.50 21.41 -19.36
N THR A 94 1.94 22.03 -18.27
CA THR A 94 1.98 21.40 -16.94
C THR A 94 0.56 21.09 -16.46
N ARG A 95 -0.37 22.03 -16.62
CA ARG A 95 -1.78 21.84 -16.26
C ARG A 95 -2.42 20.73 -17.09
N GLU A 96 -2.16 20.68 -18.38
CA GLU A 96 -2.69 19.68 -19.30
C GLU A 96 -2.17 18.27 -18.97
N LEU A 97 -0.87 18.11 -18.72
CA LEU A 97 -0.30 16.82 -18.27
C LEU A 97 -0.88 16.38 -16.92
N ASN A 98 -1.14 17.32 -16.00
CA ASN A 98 -1.79 17.04 -14.73
C ASN A 98 -3.27 16.70 -14.88
N GLN A 99 -3.96 17.28 -15.86
CA GLN A 99 -5.35 16.97 -16.17
C GLN A 99 -5.47 15.54 -16.72
N ILE A 100 -4.59 15.11 -17.62
CA ILE A 100 -4.57 13.71 -18.10
C ILE A 100 -4.33 12.76 -16.92
N GLN A 101 -3.36 13.08 -16.05
CA GLN A 101 -3.12 12.29 -14.82
C GLN A 101 -4.37 12.24 -13.93
N HIS A 102 -5.03 13.39 -13.75
CA HIS A 102 -6.24 13.51 -12.96
C HIS A 102 -7.37 12.64 -13.53
N ASP A 103 -7.60 12.73 -14.83
CA ASP A 103 -8.69 12.02 -15.52
C ASP A 103 -8.42 10.52 -15.54
N HIS A 104 -7.17 10.10 -15.76
CA HIS A 104 -6.78 8.70 -15.65
C HIS A 104 -6.99 8.14 -14.23
N GLY A 105 -6.63 8.89 -13.18
CA GLY A 105 -6.87 8.47 -11.79
C GLY A 105 -8.35 8.39 -11.42
N THR A 106 -9.20 9.23 -12.02
CA THR A 106 -10.67 9.16 -11.86
C THR A 106 -11.25 7.98 -12.63
N ILE A 107 -10.79 7.73 -13.87
CA ILE A 107 -11.18 6.58 -14.69
C ILE A 107 -10.84 5.26 -14.00
N GLN A 108 -9.63 5.16 -13.42
CA GLN A 108 -9.23 3.99 -12.64
C GLN A 108 -10.13 3.71 -11.43
N GLN A 109 -10.83 4.71 -10.90
CA GLN A 109 -11.75 4.55 -9.77
C GLN A 109 -13.22 4.46 -10.17
N HIS A 110 -13.59 4.73 -11.42
CA HIS A 110 -14.99 4.70 -11.87
C HIS A 110 -15.63 3.30 -11.76
N PHE A 111 -14.84 2.24 -11.96
CA PHE A 111 -15.35 0.87 -11.79
C PHE A 111 -15.76 0.56 -10.34
N LEU A 112 -15.27 1.33 -9.36
CA LEU A 112 -15.61 1.15 -7.95
C LEU A 112 -16.99 1.71 -7.59
N THR A 113 -17.66 2.42 -8.49
CA THR A 113 -19.05 2.85 -8.26
C THR A 113 -19.98 1.65 -8.06
N GLU A 114 -19.67 0.51 -8.69
CA GLU A 114 -20.39 -0.77 -8.53
C GLU A 114 -20.16 -1.45 -7.15
N ALA A 115 -19.24 -0.94 -6.33
CA ALA A 115 -18.97 -1.49 -5.00
C ALA A 115 -20.05 -1.15 -3.96
N VAL A 116 -20.98 -0.26 -4.31
CA VAL A 116 -21.95 0.33 -3.41
C VAL A 116 -23.35 0.22 -4.03
N ASP A 117 -24.31 -0.23 -3.23
CA ASP A 117 -25.71 -0.36 -3.62
C ASP A 117 -26.53 0.88 -3.21
N GLU A 118 -27.67 1.12 -3.88
CA GLU A 118 -28.64 2.14 -3.44
C GLU A 118 -29.04 1.95 -1.96
N PRO A 119 -29.19 3.03 -1.17
CA PRO A 119 -29.24 4.46 -1.53
C PRO A 119 -27.87 5.16 -1.52
N TRP A 120 -26.79 4.41 -1.46
CA TRP A 120 -25.45 4.97 -1.34
C TRP A 120 -24.81 5.16 -2.71
N GLU A 121 -24.04 6.25 -2.84
CA GLU A 121 -23.28 6.56 -4.05
C GLU A 121 -21.83 6.82 -3.68
N ARG A 122 -20.91 6.17 -4.40
CA ARG A 122 -19.48 6.42 -4.26
C ARG A 122 -19.08 7.58 -5.15
N ALA A 123 -18.40 8.57 -4.58
CA ALA A 123 -17.79 9.68 -5.30
C ALA A 123 -16.29 9.79 -4.96
N VAL A 124 -15.57 10.57 -5.75
CA VAL A 124 -14.14 10.85 -5.55
C VAL A 124 -13.96 12.34 -5.37
N THR A 125 -13.31 12.73 -4.28
CA THR A 125 -12.97 14.12 -3.99
C THR A 125 -11.85 14.65 -4.89
N ASN A 126 -11.63 15.96 -4.90
CA ASN A 126 -10.52 16.58 -5.65
C ASN A 126 -9.15 16.02 -5.26
N ASN A 127 -9.00 15.57 -4.00
CA ASN A 127 -7.76 14.96 -3.48
C ASN A 127 -7.70 13.44 -3.74
N LYS A 128 -8.48 12.93 -4.70
CA LYS A 128 -8.52 11.52 -5.13
C LYS A 128 -8.95 10.51 -4.08
N LEU A 129 -9.50 10.97 -2.95
CA LEU A 129 -10.03 10.13 -1.89
C LEU A 129 -11.49 9.75 -2.15
N PRO A 130 -11.88 8.50 -1.82
CA PRO A 130 -13.27 8.08 -1.88
C PRO A 130 -14.12 8.80 -0.83
N CYS A 131 -15.36 9.14 -1.21
CA CYS A 131 -16.41 9.52 -0.28
C CYS A 131 -17.72 8.81 -0.66
N TYR A 132 -18.61 8.67 0.32
CA TYR A 132 -19.85 7.90 0.20
C TYR A 132 -21.02 8.79 0.58
N ILE A 133 -21.90 9.03 -0.38
CA ILE A 133 -23.05 9.90 -0.24
C ILE A 133 -24.27 9.01 -0.05
N ASN A 134 -24.97 9.15 1.08
CA ASN A 134 -26.26 8.51 1.27
C ASN A 134 -27.35 9.44 0.72
N ARG A 135 -27.98 9.07 -0.39
CA ARG A 135 -29.03 9.87 -1.05
C ARG A 135 -30.34 9.95 -0.26
N GLN A 136 -30.58 9.02 0.66
CA GLN A 136 -31.79 9.02 1.49
C GLN A 136 -31.66 9.94 2.70
N THR A 137 -30.48 10.01 3.31
CA THR A 137 -30.22 10.85 4.51
C THR A 137 -29.49 12.15 4.18
N GLU A 138 -29.09 12.35 2.93
CA GLU A 138 -28.30 13.49 2.45
C GLU A 138 -26.98 13.69 3.23
N THR A 139 -26.35 12.59 3.67
CA THR A 139 -25.09 12.62 4.43
C THR A 139 -23.90 12.16 3.61
N VAL A 140 -22.73 12.74 3.88
CA VAL A 140 -21.46 12.35 3.26
C VAL A 140 -20.56 11.68 4.30
N HIS A 141 -20.06 10.50 3.98
CA HIS A 141 -19.19 9.69 4.82
C HIS A 141 -17.85 9.45 4.14
N LEU A 142 -16.77 9.40 4.92
CA LEU A 142 -15.41 9.11 4.42
C LEU A 142 -15.10 7.61 4.33
N LEU A 143 -15.96 6.78 4.91
CA LEU A 143 -15.80 5.33 4.95
C LEU A 143 -16.99 4.67 4.27
N SER A 144 -16.73 3.57 3.57
CA SER A 144 -17.75 2.75 2.95
C SER A 144 -18.76 2.26 4.00
N PRO A 145 -20.07 2.30 3.73
CA PRO A 145 -21.10 1.79 4.64
C PRO A 145 -20.85 0.31 4.98
N ARG A 146 -20.41 -0.47 4.00
CA ARG A 146 -20.10 -1.88 4.19
C ARG A 146 -18.85 -2.07 5.05
N TYR A 147 -17.83 -1.24 4.87
CA TYR A 147 -16.64 -1.24 5.74
C TYR A 147 -17.00 -0.92 7.20
N MET A 148 -17.82 0.12 7.43
CA MET A 148 -18.29 0.46 8.77
C MET A 148 -19.08 -0.68 9.42
N GLN A 149 -19.94 -1.37 8.66
CA GLN A 149 -20.64 -2.57 9.15
C GLN A 149 -19.66 -3.68 9.54
N ILE A 150 -18.61 -3.92 8.74
CA ILE A 150 -17.58 -4.94 9.04
C ILE A 150 -16.85 -4.60 10.34
N ILE A 151 -16.38 -3.36 10.50
CA ILE A 151 -15.71 -2.90 11.73
C ILE A 151 -16.65 -3.04 12.94
N ASN A 152 -17.91 -2.59 12.83
CA ASN A 152 -18.89 -2.70 13.91
C ASN A 152 -19.20 -4.16 14.28
N SER A 153 -19.23 -5.07 13.30
CA SER A 153 -19.45 -6.51 13.54
C SER A 153 -18.36 -7.15 14.41
N MET A 154 -17.17 -6.54 14.49
CA MET A 154 -16.06 -7.06 15.30
C MET A 154 -16.35 -7.01 16.81
N ASN A 155 -17.31 -6.19 17.24
CA ASN A 155 -17.72 -6.10 18.64
C ASN A 155 -18.31 -7.41 19.18
N GLU A 156 -18.82 -8.31 18.32
CA GLU A 156 -19.32 -9.62 18.76
C GLU A 156 -18.24 -10.50 19.41
N PHE A 157 -16.97 -10.20 19.16
CA PHE A 157 -15.84 -10.92 19.72
C PHE A 157 -15.34 -10.35 21.04
N ASN A 158 -15.91 -9.25 21.53
CA ASN A 158 -15.43 -8.61 22.77
C ASN A 158 -15.56 -9.53 24.00
N GLU A 159 -16.47 -10.52 23.94
CA GLU A 159 -16.64 -11.58 24.95
C GLU A 159 -15.49 -12.60 24.98
N VAL A 160 -14.57 -12.59 24.02
CA VAL A 160 -13.43 -13.51 23.99
C VAL A 160 -12.40 -13.07 25.02
N ARG A 161 -12.11 -13.92 26.02
CA ARG A 161 -11.21 -13.62 27.14
C ARG A 161 -9.77 -13.35 26.69
N TYR A 162 -9.22 -14.24 25.87
CA TYR A 162 -7.82 -14.19 25.48
C TYR A 162 -7.61 -13.17 24.37
N ALA A 163 -6.84 -12.11 24.66
CA ALA A 163 -6.63 -10.99 23.74
C ALA A 163 -6.11 -11.44 22.36
N ALA A 164 -5.08 -12.30 22.32
CA ALA A 164 -4.53 -12.80 21.06
C ALA A 164 -5.58 -13.53 20.18
N TYR A 165 -6.46 -14.33 20.79
CA TYR A 165 -7.55 -15.00 20.06
C TYR A 165 -8.64 -14.01 19.63
N ARG A 166 -8.98 -13.04 20.47
CA ARG A 166 -9.95 -12.00 20.14
C ARG A 166 -9.49 -11.18 18.93
N THR A 167 -8.26 -10.67 18.97
CA THR A 167 -7.65 -9.92 17.85
C THR A 167 -7.59 -10.77 16.60
N ALA A 168 -7.13 -12.01 16.73
CA ALA A 168 -7.03 -12.92 15.59
C ALA A 168 -8.40 -13.26 14.98
N MET A 169 -9.45 -13.42 15.77
CA MET A 169 -10.82 -13.61 15.28
C MET A 169 -11.36 -12.38 14.56
N LYS A 170 -11.14 -11.19 15.12
CA LYS A 170 -11.48 -9.90 14.49
C LYS A 170 -10.74 -9.73 13.15
N LEU A 171 -9.45 -10.00 13.11
CA LEU A 171 -8.64 -9.93 11.89
C LEU A 171 -8.99 -11.02 10.89
N ARG A 172 -9.42 -12.21 11.33
CA ARG A 172 -9.90 -13.26 10.43
C ARG A 172 -11.22 -12.85 9.77
N ARG A 173 -12.13 -12.25 10.53
CA ARG A 173 -13.38 -11.64 10.00
C ARG A 173 -13.05 -10.59 8.94
N LEU A 174 -12.15 -9.66 9.26
CA LEU A 174 -11.70 -8.63 8.34
C LEU A 174 -11.10 -9.24 7.07
N GLN A 175 -10.15 -10.17 7.22
CA GLN A 175 -9.47 -10.85 6.13
C GLN A 175 -10.46 -11.49 5.13
N ILE A 176 -11.49 -12.17 5.63
CA ILE A 176 -12.51 -12.82 4.79
C ILE A 176 -13.36 -11.76 4.07
N GLN A 177 -13.82 -10.73 4.78
CA GLN A 177 -14.68 -9.69 4.20
C GLN A 177 -13.95 -8.82 3.17
N LEU A 178 -12.64 -8.62 3.34
CA LEU A 178 -11.78 -7.94 2.36
C LEU A 178 -11.44 -8.81 1.15
N GLY A 179 -11.65 -10.14 1.20
CA GLY A 179 -11.26 -11.08 0.15
C GLY A 179 -9.77 -11.46 0.15
N LEU A 180 -8.98 -10.94 1.11
CA LEU A 180 -7.53 -11.21 1.21
C LEU A 180 -7.22 -12.68 1.56
N ASN A 181 -8.21 -13.44 2.02
CA ASN A 181 -8.11 -14.89 2.18
C ASN A 181 -7.97 -15.66 0.85
N HIS A 182 -8.14 -15.02 -0.30
CA HIS A 182 -7.92 -15.60 -1.62
C HIS A 182 -6.59 -15.18 -2.26
N VAL A 183 -5.90 -14.20 -1.69
CA VAL A 183 -4.68 -13.61 -2.24
C VAL A 183 -3.45 -14.39 -1.76
N ASN A 184 -2.67 -14.94 -2.68
CA ASN A 184 -1.42 -15.64 -2.37
C ASN A 184 -0.18 -14.74 -2.60
N LEU A 185 1.01 -15.27 -2.31
CA LEU A 185 2.27 -14.52 -2.42
C LEU A 185 2.57 -14.12 -3.87
N ASN A 186 2.32 -14.99 -4.83
CA ASN A 186 2.61 -14.74 -6.25
C ASN A 186 1.71 -13.62 -6.80
N ASN A 187 0.43 -13.59 -6.40
CA ASN A 187 -0.47 -12.50 -6.77
C ASN A 187 0.08 -11.14 -6.31
N LEU A 188 0.60 -11.07 -5.08
CA LEU A 188 1.18 -9.85 -4.53
C LEU A 188 2.48 -9.45 -5.22
N VAL A 189 3.45 -10.37 -5.33
CA VAL A 189 4.77 -10.08 -5.92
C VAL A 189 4.62 -9.61 -7.36
N ASN A 190 3.85 -10.34 -8.18
CA ASN A 190 3.64 -9.98 -9.58
C ASN A 190 2.96 -8.62 -9.73
N ALA A 191 1.96 -8.32 -8.88
CA ALA A 191 1.28 -7.03 -8.93
C ALA A 191 2.20 -5.89 -8.49
N PHE A 192 3.01 -6.09 -7.44
CA PHE A 192 3.96 -5.09 -6.97
C PHE A 192 5.04 -4.80 -8.01
N GLU A 193 5.60 -5.82 -8.65
CA GLU A 193 6.61 -5.64 -9.71
C GLU A 193 6.04 -4.86 -10.91
N GLN A 194 4.82 -5.19 -11.35
CA GLN A 194 4.16 -4.49 -12.47
C GLN A 194 3.88 -3.02 -12.18
N HIS A 195 3.67 -2.65 -10.91
CA HIS A 195 3.44 -1.27 -10.50
C HIS A 195 4.72 -0.56 -10.03
N GLY A 196 5.91 -1.15 -10.24
CA GLY A 196 7.18 -0.57 -9.80
C GLY A 196 7.35 -0.52 -8.27
N LEU A 197 6.51 -1.25 -7.53
CA LEU A 197 6.49 -1.30 -6.07
C LEU A 197 7.45 -2.35 -5.49
N GLY A 198 8.24 -3.03 -6.32
CA GLY A 198 9.24 -3.98 -5.86
C GLY A 198 10.43 -3.29 -5.16
N PRO A 199 11.12 -3.98 -4.23
CA PRO A 199 12.29 -3.45 -3.54
C PRO A 199 13.44 -3.04 -4.49
N ASN A 200 13.49 -3.62 -5.71
CA ASN A 200 14.54 -3.40 -6.70
C ASN A 200 14.13 -2.59 -7.94
N GLY A 201 12.96 -1.93 -7.94
CA GLY A 201 12.34 -1.28 -9.12
C GLY A 201 13.18 -0.24 -9.89
N HIS A 202 14.40 0.09 -9.48
CA HIS A 202 15.28 1.05 -10.15
C HIS A 202 16.66 0.51 -10.59
N LYS A 203 17.00 -0.77 -10.39
CA LYS A 203 18.32 -1.29 -10.81
C LYS A 203 18.41 -1.62 -12.32
N SER A 204 17.33 -1.48 -13.09
CA SER A 204 17.28 -1.92 -14.51
C SER A 204 17.50 -0.82 -15.56
N SER A 205 17.78 0.44 -15.19
CA SER A 205 17.92 1.54 -16.19
C SER A 205 19.18 2.41 -16.06
N LYS A 206 20.17 2.00 -15.26
CA LYS A 206 21.48 2.65 -15.20
C LYS A 206 22.60 1.62 -15.28
N ASN A 207 22.76 1.03 -16.46
CA ASN A 207 24.04 0.46 -16.88
C ASN A 207 24.12 0.41 -18.41
N SER A 208 24.35 1.58 -19.00
CA SER A 208 25.10 1.66 -20.25
C SER A 208 25.68 3.07 -20.39
N LYS A 209 27.01 3.14 -20.49
CA LYS A 209 27.89 4.31 -20.66
C LYS A 209 28.24 5.00 -19.33
N SER A 210 29.51 5.17 -18.93
CA SER A 210 30.80 4.86 -19.54
C SER A 210 31.87 5.19 -18.50
N ASP A 211 32.78 4.26 -18.24
CA ASP A 211 34.05 4.55 -17.58
C ASP A 211 34.90 5.47 -18.47
N SER A 212 35.38 6.58 -17.91
CA SER A 212 36.77 7.07 -18.07
C SER A 212 36.99 8.42 -17.39
N ASN A 213 37.92 8.46 -16.43
CA ASN A 213 38.89 9.52 -16.08
C ASN A 213 38.38 10.94 -15.70
N SER A 214 38.99 11.72 -14.81
CA SER A 214 40.03 11.54 -13.79
C SER A 214 40.01 12.78 -12.88
N THR A 215 40.52 12.64 -11.64
CA THR A 215 41.34 13.62 -10.88
C THR A 215 41.00 15.13 -10.88
N ASN A 216 40.64 15.68 -9.72
CA ASN A 216 41.54 16.49 -8.85
C ASN A 216 40.80 17.38 -7.83
N ASN A 217 41.17 17.19 -6.57
CA ASN A 217 41.51 18.16 -5.51
C ASN A 217 40.72 19.47 -5.24
N SER A 218 40.56 19.64 -3.92
CA SER A 218 40.79 20.84 -3.09
C SER A 218 39.60 21.66 -2.58
N SER A 219 39.50 21.59 -1.24
CA SER A 219 38.96 22.48 -0.23
C SER A 219 38.85 23.97 -0.58
N ASN A 220 37.74 24.60 -0.16
CA ASN A 220 37.78 25.80 0.69
C ASN A 220 36.42 26.17 1.30
N ASP A 221 36.47 26.54 2.57
CA ASP A 221 35.42 27.16 3.38
C ASP A 221 35.09 28.60 2.93
N LYS A 222 33.80 28.98 2.98
CA LYS A 222 33.23 30.04 3.85
C LYS A 222 31.88 30.62 3.37
N ALA A 223 30.92 30.57 4.31
CA ALA A 223 29.97 31.61 4.74
C ALA A 223 28.93 32.25 3.77
N LYS A 224 27.66 31.94 4.10
CA LYS A 224 26.45 32.80 4.22
C LYS A 224 26.13 33.84 3.13
N GLN A 225 24.96 33.70 2.49
CA GLN A 225 23.77 34.52 2.80
C GLN A 225 22.53 34.08 2.01
N GLU A 226 21.38 34.16 2.68
CA GLU A 226 20.03 33.87 2.19
C GLU A 226 19.63 34.79 1.03
N SER A 227 18.92 34.23 0.04
CA SER A 227 17.91 34.97 -0.71
C SER A 227 16.80 34.03 -1.16
N THR A 228 15.62 34.31 -0.63
CA THR A 228 14.34 33.70 -0.89
C THR A 228 13.93 33.93 -2.35
N THR A 229 13.77 32.85 -3.12
CA THR A 229 12.90 32.87 -4.32
C THR A 229 12.08 31.59 -4.35
N SER A 230 10.78 31.79 -4.22
CA SER A 230 9.71 30.80 -4.23
C SER A 230 9.72 29.99 -5.53
N ASN A 231 10.22 28.75 -5.44
CA ASN A 231 10.00 27.72 -6.44
C ASN A 231 8.62 27.09 -6.20
N ASN A 232 7.59 27.62 -6.87
CA ASN A 232 6.34 26.89 -7.04
C ASN A 232 6.58 25.74 -8.03
N LYS A 233 7.04 24.61 -7.50
CA LYS A 233 7.06 23.30 -8.15
C LYS A 233 6.02 22.43 -7.45
N ASN A 234 5.20 21.71 -8.22
CA ASN A 234 4.28 20.73 -7.61
C ASN A 234 5.10 19.63 -6.89
N PRO A 235 4.74 19.26 -5.64
CA PRO A 235 5.59 18.45 -4.77
C PRO A 235 5.67 16.96 -5.17
N GLU A 236 4.67 16.44 -5.89
CA GLU A 236 4.41 14.99 -5.95
C GLU A 236 5.41 14.19 -6.81
N ASP A 237 5.91 14.77 -7.91
CA ASP A 237 6.74 14.05 -8.89
C ASP A 237 8.25 14.02 -8.56
N VAL A 238 8.70 14.78 -7.55
CA VAL A 238 10.13 14.91 -7.22
C VAL A 238 10.54 14.02 -6.04
N ILE A 239 9.58 13.47 -5.30
CA ILE A 239 9.84 12.95 -3.96
C ILE A 239 10.29 11.47 -3.93
N ASN A 240 9.84 10.60 -4.83
CA ASN A 240 10.09 9.15 -4.66
C ASN A 240 11.46 8.65 -5.16
N ASP A 241 12.08 9.32 -6.12
CA ASP A 241 13.32 8.83 -6.76
C ASP A 241 14.56 9.00 -5.86
N ASP A 242 14.60 10.04 -5.03
CA ASP A 242 15.72 10.36 -4.14
C ASP A 242 15.50 9.91 -2.68
N LEU A 243 14.31 9.39 -2.34
CA LEU A 243 14.00 8.95 -0.98
C LEU A 243 14.40 7.48 -0.73
N PRO A 244 14.88 7.15 0.49
CA PRO A 244 14.97 5.78 0.98
C PRO A 244 13.66 5.03 0.73
N TYR A 245 13.75 3.75 0.35
CA TYR A 245 12.61 2.90 0.01
C TYR A 245 11.46 2.97 1.03
N GLU A 246 11.80 3.08 2.31
CA GLU A 246 10.86 3.10 3.43
C GLU A 246 10.06 4.41 3.55
N LEU A 247 10.48 5.47 2.83
CA LEU A 247 9.84 6.78 2.80
C LEU A 247 9.06 7.04 1.51
N ARG A 248 9.12 6.14 0.53
CA ARG A 248 8.36 6.29 -0.72
C ARG A 248 6.87 6.25 -0.46
N LEU A 249 6.14 7.14 -1.11
CA LEU A 249 4.69 7.25 -1.00
C LEU A 249 4.00 6.68 -2.24
N ILE A 250 2.86 6.03 -2.05
CA ILE A 250 1.97 5.56 -3.09
C ILE A 250 0.64 6.31 -2.96
N ALA A 251 0.12 6.83 -4.07
CA ALA A 251 -1.12 7.58 -4.12
C ALA A 251 -2.34 6.64 -4.23
N VAL A 252 -3.52 7.12 -3.81
CA VAL A 252 -4.79 6.34 -3.89
C VAL A 252 -5.01 5.68 -5.26
N PRO A 253 -4.86 6.37 -6.41
CA PRO A 253 -5.11 5.75 -7.72
C PRO A 253 -4.19 4.54 -7.97
N ASP A 254 -2.91 4.63 -7.63
CA ASP A 254 -1.95 3.54 -7.81
C ASP A 254 -2.24 2.38 -6.85
N ILE A 255 -2.68 2.67 -5.62
CA ILE A 255 -3.18 1.66 -4.68
C ILE A 255 -4.37 0.92 -5.29
N VAL A 256 -5.36 1.65 -5.84
CA VAL A 256 -6.55 1.07 -6.47
C VAL A 256 -6.15 0.19 -7.65
N SER A 257 -5.29 0.68 -8.53
CA SER A 257 -4.81 -0.07 -9.70
C SER A 257 -4.12 -1.37 -9.30
N CYS A 258 -3.23 -1.30 -8.30
CA CYS A 258 -2.52 -2.46 -7.78
C CYS A 258 -3.49 -3.46 -7.12
N LEU A 259 -4.42 -3.00 -6.29
CA LEU A 259 -5.44 -3.86 -5.66
C LEU A 259 -6.33 -4.54 -6.69
N LYS A 260 -6.78 -3.79 -7.71
CA LYS A 260 -7.57 -4.33 -8.82
C LYS A 260 -6.84 -5.50 -9.47
N LYS A 261 -5.57 -5.31 -9.81
CA LYS A 261 -4.76 -6.37 -10.41
C LYS A 261 -4.62 -7.60 -9.51
N ILE A 262 -4.41 -7.39 -8.20
CA ILE A 262 -4.31 -8.47 -7.21
C ILE A 262 -5.60 -9.30 -7.20
N PHE A 263 -6.76 -8.66 -7.08
CA PHE A 263 -8.05 -9.35 -6.99
C PHE A 263 -8.50 -10.00 -8.30
N GLU A 264 -8.23 -9.37 -9.44
CA GLU A 264 -8.48 -9.98 -10.76
C GLU A 264 -7.65 -11.26 -10.94
N THR A 265 -6.35 -11.21 -10.60
CA THR A 265 -5.46 -12.37 -10.71
C THR A 265 -5.91 -13.48 -9.76
N ALA A 266 -6.29 -13.14 -8.53
CA ALA A 266 -6.82 -14.11 -7.57
C ALA A 266 -8.13 -14.76 -8.02
N GLU A 267 -9.04 -14.00 -8.66
CA GLU A 267 -10.30 -14.56 -9.19
C GLU A 267 -10.05 -15.48 -10.39
N ILE A 268 -9.11 -15.12 -11.28
CA ILE A 268 -8.72 -15.97 -12.41
C ILE A 268 -8.16 -17.31 -11.92
N GLU A 269 -7.20 -17.29 -10.99
CA GLU A 269 -6.61 -18.52 -10.42
C GLU A 269 -7.66 -19.39 -9.72
N ARG A 270 -8.60 -18.77 -9.01
CA ARG A 270 -9.71 -19.48 -8.37
C ARG A 270 -10.63 -20.17 -9.39
N GLN A 271 -10.91 -19.50 -10.51
CA GLN A 271 -11.72 -20.09 -11.59
C GLN A 271 -11.00 -21.28 -12.25
N GLN A 272 -9.69 -21.17 -12.48
CA GLN A 272 -8.86 -22.27 -13.01
C GLN A 272 -8.88 -23.49 -12.07
N GLN A 273 -8.64 -23.29 -10.76
CA GLN A 273 -8.69 -24.37 -9.77
C GLN A 273 -10.06 -25.05 -9.70
N LYS A 274 -11.16 -24.30 -9.88
CA LYS A 274 -12.51 -24.87 -9.94
C LYS A 274 -12.73 -25.70 -11.20
N GLN A 275 -12.17 -25.31 -12.35
CA GLN A 275 -12.25 -26.08 -13.59
C GLN A 275 -11.48 -27.39 -13.47
N GLU A 276 -10.26 -27.38 -12.91
CA GLU A 276 -9.44 -28.58 -12.66
C GLU A 276 -10.09 -29.58 -11.70
N ARG A 277 -10.78 -29.10 -10.64
CA ARG A 277 -11.55 -29.97 -9.73
C ARG A 277 -12.77 -30.61 -10.39
N LYS A 278 -13.36 -29.95 -11.40
CA LYS A 278 -14.48 -30.50 -12.18
C LYS A 278 -14.01 -31.51 -13.22
N SER A 279 -12.84 -31.31 -13.85
CA SER A 279 -12.28 -32.27 -14.81
C SER A 279 -11.70 -33.52 -14.15
N SER A 280 -11.14 -33.40 -12.93
CA SER A 280 -10.65 -34.54 -12.14
C SER A 280 -11.75 -35.40 -11.50
N SER A 281 -12.96 -34.86 -11.30
CA SER A 281 -14.11 -35.61 -10.76
C SER A 281 -14.96 -36.33 -11.83
N SER A 282 -14.82 -35.98 -13.11
CA SER A 282 -15.48 -36.70 -14.22
C SER A 282 -14.73 -37.96 -14.67
N GLY A 283 -13.47 -38.18 -14.25
CA GLY A 283 -12.66 -39.36 -14.61
C GLY A 283 -12.82 -40.61 -13.72
N LYS A 284 -13.63 -40.56 -12.65
CA LYS A 284 -13.89 -41.71 -11.75
C LYS A 284 -15.38 -42.10 -11.73
N LYS A 285 -15.91 -42.57 -12.86
CA LYS A 285 -17.16 -43.35 -12.88
C LYS A 285 -16.97 -44.61 -13.73
N GLN A 286 -16.28 -45.60 -13.17
CA GLN A 286 -16.47 -46.99 -13.61
C GLN A 286 -16.32 -47.97 -12.43
N SER A 287 -17.37 -48.78 -12.28
CA SER A 287 -17.55 -49.92 -11.38
C SER A 287 -17.73 -49.65 -9.87
N SER A 288 -18.99 -49.65 -9.44
CA SER A 288 -19.52 -50.69 -8.56
C SER A 288 -21.01 -50.43 -8.32
N LYS A 289 -21.82 -51.42 -8.71
CA LYS A 289 -23.21 -51.56 -8.28
C LYS A 289 -23.17 -51.91 -6.79
N ASP A 290 -23.88 -51.14 -5.99
CA ASP A 290 -24.77 -51.63 -4.95
C ASP A 290 -25.55 -50.42 -4.40
N LYS A 291 -26.83 -50.37 -4.78
CA LYS A 291 -27.83 -49.46 -4.20
C LYS A 291 -28.57 -50.20 -3.11
N GLU A 292 -29.04 -49.42 -2.14
CA GLU A 292 -30.02 -49.77 -1.09
C GLU A 292 -29.47 -50.30 0.23
N ASN A 293 -28.94 -49.38 1.06
CA ASN A 293 -29.59 -49.04 2.34
C ASN A 293 -28.88 -47.87 3.04
N SER A 294 -29.47 -46.68 2.96
CA SER A 294 -29.48 -45.63 4.00
C SER A 294 -30.08 -44.35 3.43
N LYS A 295 -31.39 -44.37 3.16
CA LYS A 295 -32.18 -43.16 2.91
C LYS A 295 -32.55 -42.53 4.26
N THR A 296 -31.62 -41.78 4.85
CA THR A 296 -31.86 -40.64 5.75
C THR A 296 -30.52 -40.00 6.07
N MET A 297 -30.43 -38.67 5.92
CA MET A 297 -29.22 -37.82 6.08
C MET A 297 -28.26 -37.72 4.88
N ALA A 298 -28.80 -37.60 3.67
CA ALA A 298 -28.10 -37.04 2.52
C ALA A 298 -28.84 -35.78 2.04
N ASN A 299 -28.75 -34.71 2.81
CA ASN A 299 -29.04 -33.33 2.40
C ASN A 299 -28.33 -32.43 3.42
N ASN A 300 -27.08 -32.08 3.12
CA ASN A 300 -26.30 -30.97 3.70
C ASN A 300 -24.88 -30.95 3.11
N ASN A 301 -24.75 -31.16 1.78
CA ASN A 301 -23.44 -31.24 1.12
C ASN A 301 -23.18 -30.11 0.10
N ASP A 302 -23.85 -28.96 0.19
CA ASP A 302 -23.66 -27.89 -0.82
C ASP A 302 -23.67 -26.41 -0.33
N ASP A 303 -23.63 -26.12 0.98
CA ASP A 303 -23.78 -24.73 1.47
C ASP A 303 -22.58 -24.17 2.28
N LEU A 304 -21.39 -24.27 1.69
CA LEU A 304 -20.43 -23.18 1.74
C LEU A 304 -20.12 -22.81 0.29
N LYS A 305 -21.04 -22.10 -0.36
CA LYS A 305 -20.76 -21.41 -1.62
C LYS A 305 -19.49 -20.59 -1.39
N GLU A 306 -18.39 -21.07 -1.96
CA GLU A 306 -17.17 -20.29 -2.12
C GLU A 306 -17.52 -19.16 -3.08
N SER A 307 -18.05 -18.08 -2.50
CA SER A 307 -18.60 -16.92 -3.20
C SER A 307 -17.56 -16.38 -4.17
N ALA A 308 -18.02 -15.90 -5.33
CA ALA A 308 -17.12 -15.22 -6.26
C ALA A 308 -16.47 -14.01 -5.60
N ILE A 309 -15.22 -13.71 -5.95
CA ILE A 309 -14.57 -12.47 -5.52
C ILE A 309 -15.27 -11.34 -6.29
N ASN A 310 -16.01 -10.49 -5.58
CA ASN A 310 -16.52 -9.25 -6.14
C ASN A 310 -15.35 -8.25 -6.17
N VAL A 311 -14.67 -8.15 -7.31
CA VAL A 311 -13.46 -7.34 -7.47
C VAL A 311 -13.71 -5.86 -7.10
N PRO A 312 -14.73 -5.16 -7.64
CA PRO A 312 -15.03 -3.78 -7.22
C PRO A 312 -15.17 -3.63 -5.70
N LEU A 313 -15.97 -4.49 -5.07
CA LEU A 313 -16.20 -4.43 -3.62
C LEU A 313 -14.93 -4.72 -2.82
N SER A 314 -14.16 -5.75 -3.19
CA SER A 314 -12.92 -6.11 -2.50
C SER A 314 -11.86 -5.02 -2.59
N VAL A 315 -11.73 -4.37 -3.75
CA VAL A 315 -10.82 -3.23 -3.93
C VAL A 315 -11.26 -2.05 -3.08
N ASP A 316 -12.55 -1.68 -3.13
CA ASP A 316 -13.07 -0.55 -2.36
C ASP A 316 -12.92 -0.76 -0.85
N LEU A 317 -13.29 -1.94 -0.34
CA LEU A 317 -13.13 -2.29 1.07
C LEU A 317 -11.66 -2.31 1.51
N CYS A 318 -10.76 -2.87 0.68
CA CYS A 318 -9.32 -2.86 0.98
C CYS A 318 -8.75 -1.44 1.00
N LEU A 319 -9.17 -0.58 0.07
CA LEU A 319 -8.76 0.82 0.05
C LEU A 319 -9.20 1.54 1.33
N ASN A 320 -10.46 1.40 1.73
CA ASN A 320 -10.96 1.98 2.98
C ASN A 320 -10.15 1.52 4.19
N TRP A 321 -9.90 0.21 4.27
CA TRP A 321 -9.09 -0.36 5.34
C TRP A 321 -7.66 0.20 5.38
N LEU A 322 -6.98 0.28 4.25
CA LEU A 322 -5.61 0.81 4.16
C LEU A 322 -5.54 2.29 4.55
N LEU A 323 -6.49 3.09 4.06
CA LEU A 323 -6.58 4.50 4.41
C LEU A 323 -6.86 4.67 5.91
N ASP A 324 -7.75 3.89 6.50
CA ASP A 324 -8.03 3.89 7.94
C ASP A 324 -6.82 3.46 8.78
N LEU A 325 -6.02 2.53 8.25
CA LEU A 325 -4.83 2.00 8.92
C LEU A 325 -3.63 2.96 8.90
N TYR A 326 -3.39 3.66 7.77
CA TYR A 326 -2.15 4.42 7.55
C TYR A 326 -2.32 5.90 7.20
N ASP A 327 -3.45 6.32 6.63
CA ASP A 327 -3.69 7.72 6.22
C ASP A 327 -4.68 8.46 7.15
N ALA A 328 -5.13 7.83 8.23
CA ALA A 328 -5.90 8.50 9.29
C ALA A 328 -4.96 9.20 10.30
N PRO A 329 -5.22 10.45 10.73
CA PRO A 329 -6.42 11.28 10.46
C PRO A 329 -6.25 12.28 9.31
N SER A 330 -5.05 12.40 8.72
CA SER A 330 -4.72 13.43 7.73
C SER A 330 -5.54 13.34 6.44
N ARG A 331 -5.92 12.12 6.03
CA ARG A 331 -6.61 11.84 4.76
C ARG A 331 -5.93 12.64 3.63
N ALA A 332 -4.63 12.41 3.48
CA ALA A 332 -3.79 13.12 2.52
C ALA A 332 -3.87 12.47 1.13
N GLY A 333 -4.32 11.21 1.04
CA GLY A 333 -4.35 10.45 -0.21
C GLY A 333 -3.06 9.70 -0.53
N PHE A 334 -2.15 9.60 0.45
CA PHE A 334 -0.86 8.92 0.29
C PHE A 334 -0.61 7.96 1.45
N ILE A 335 -0.04 6.79 1.13
CA ILE A 335 0.43 5.81 2.11
C ILE A 335 1.89 5.49 1.78
N ARG A 336 2.71 5.12 2.77
CA ARG A 336 4.06 4.60 2.49
C ARG A 336 3.96 3.29 1.71
N GLN A 337 4.71 3.16 0.61
CA GLN A 337 4.78 1.94 -0.18
C GLN A 337 5.11 0.72 0.69
N PHE A 338 6.10 0.88 1.59
CA PHE A 338 6.46 -0.14 2.57
C PHE A 338 5.26 -0.60 3.41
N SER A 339 4.51 0.33 4.00
CA SER A 339 3.33 0.05 4.84
C SER A 339 2.21 -0.64 4.05
N PHE A 340 1.99 -0.22 2.80
CA PHE A 340 1.02 -0.84 1.90
C PHE A 340 1.33 -2.34 1.68
N GLN A 341 2.59 -2.68 1.40
CA GLN A 341 3.01 -4.06 1.21
C GLN A 341 2.93 -4.88 2.50
N VAL A 342 3.39 -4.32 3.61
CA VAL A 342 3.35 -5.00 4.93
C VAL A 342 1.92 -5.40 5.27
N ALA A 343 0.95 -4.49 5.15
CA ALA A 343 -0.44 -4.79 5.47
C ALA A 343 -1.04 -5.89 4.59
N LEU A 344 -0.85 -5.83 3.28
CA LEU A 344 -1.36 -6.85 2.36
C LEU A 344 -0.75 -8.23 2.65
N VAL A 345 0.55 -8.29 2.90
CA VAL A 345 1.23 -9.56 3.25
C VAL A 345 0.71 -10.12 4.57
N LEU A 346 0.50 -9.28 5.59
CA LEU A 346 0.00 -9.71 6.90
C LEU A 346 -1.38 -10.36 6.82
N LEU A 347 -2.30 -9.83 6.02
CA LEU A 347 -3.66 -10.37 5.88
C LEU A 347 -3.87 -11.29 4.66
N SER A 348 -2.86 -11.53 3.83
CA SER A 348 -2.97 -12.48 2.70
C SER A 348 -3.02 -13.96 3.12
N HIS A 349 -3.40 -14.83 2.18
CA HIS A 349 -3.40 -16.29 2.29
C HIS A 349 -2.01 -16.89 2.01
N ILE A 350 -1.01 -16.48 2.79
CA ILE A 350 0.37 -16.97 2.70
C ILE A 350 0.70 -17.83 3.93
N SER A 351 1.66 -18.75 3.82
CA SER A 351 2.17 -19.49 4.98
C SER A 351 2.88 -18.53 5.94
N LEU A 352 2.85 -18.84 7.24
CA LEU A 352 3.39 -17.95 8.25
C LEU A 352 4.89 -17.64 8.03
N GLU A 353 5.68 -18.66 7.70
CA GLU A 353 7.12 -18.53 7.42
C GLU A 353 7.41 -17.65 6.20
N GLN A 354 6.70 -17.86 5.08
CA GLN A 354 6.86 -17.04 3.88
C GLN A 354 6.48 -15.57 4.13
N LYS A 355 5.47 -15.30 4.98
CA LYS A 355 5.17 -13.91 5.38
C LYS A 355 6.36 -13.27 6.04
N TYR A 356 6.99 -13.94 6.99
CA TYR A 356 8.14 -13.39 7.71
C TYR A 356 9.37 -13.21 6.82
N ILE A 357 9.65 -14.18 5.94
CA ILE A 357 10.73 -14.07 4.96
C ILE A 357 10.48 -12.86 4.05
N TYR A 358 9.28 -12.72 3.50
CA TYR A 358 8.94 -11.59 2.63
C TYR A 358 9.07 -10.26 3.37
N LEU A 359 8.49 -10.14 4.57
CA LEU A 359 8.53 -8.93 5.37
C LEU A 359 9.96 -8.55 5.79
N PHE A 360 10.81 -9.53 6.09
CA PHE A 360 12.23 -9.30 6.38
C PHE A 360 13.00 -8.83 5.14
N ASN A 361 12.72 -9.42 3.98
CA ASN A 361 13.36 -9.02 2.72
C ASN A 361 13.02 -7.58 2.31
N LEU A 362 11.90 -7.02 2.79
CA LEU A 362 11.57 -5.60 2.58
C LEU A 362 12.47 -4.65 3.40
N ILE A 363 13.08 -5.13 4.49
CA ILE A 363 13.91 -4.32 5.39
C ILE A 363 15.40 -4.69 5.35
N SER A 364 15.75 -5.83 4.73
CA SER A 364 17.13 -6.28 4.61
C SER A 364 17.93 -5.41 3.65
N ASP A 365 19.19 -5.18 3.97
CA ASP A 365 20.19 -4.57 3.09
C ASP A 365 20.74 -5.57 2.05
N GLU A 366 21.72 -5.12 1.26
CA GLU A 366 22.38 -5.96 0.24
C GLU A 366 23.10 -7.19 0.84
N ASN A 367 23.37 -7.17 2.15
CA ASN A 367 24.02 -8.25 2.89
C ASN A 367 23.01 -9.18 3.59
N GLN A 368 21.70 -9.07 3.28
CA GLN A 368 20.64 -9.86 3.94
C GLN A 368 20.54 -9.60 5.45
N ARG A 369 20.88 -8.39 5.90
CA ARG A 369 20.80 -7.95 7.29
C ARG A 369 19.88 -6.75 7.45
N ALA A 370 19.15 -6.69 8.55
CA ALA A 370 18.33 -5.53 8.91
C ALA A 370 18.92 -4.82 10.13
N ASP A 371 18.99 -3.49 10.09
CA ASP A 371 19.36 -2.69 11.24
C ASP A 371 18.20 -2.55 12.24
N GLU A 372 18.51 -2.07 13.44
CA GLU A 372 17.52 -1.87 14.52
C GLU A 372 16.36 -0.97 14.06
N ARG A 373 16.68 0.10 13.32
CA ARG A 373 15.71 1.09 12.86
C ARG A 373 14.69 0.49 11.90
N ARG A 374 15.13 -0.21 10.85
CA ARG A 374 14.24 -0.82 9.86
C ARG A 374 13.43 -1.95 10.45
N PHE A 375 14.01 -2.75 11.35
CA PHE A 375 13.25 -3.75 12.09
C PHE A 375 12.16 -3.10 12.97
N GLY A 376 12.48 -2.00 13.65
CA GLY A 376 11.50 -1.20 14.39
C GLY A 376 10.36 -0.67 13.52
N LEU A 377 10.66 -0.19 12.30
CA LEU A 377 9.63 0.23 11.34
C LEU A 377 8.69 -0.91 10.94
N LEU A 378 9.23 -2.12 10.71
CA LEU A 378 8.42 -3.30 10.40
C LEU A 378 7.48 -3.64 11.57
N ILE A 379 8.00 -3.73 12.79
CA ILE A 379 7.19 -4.03 13.98
C ILE A 379 6.12 -2.95 14.20
N TYR A 380 6.48 -1.68 13.99
CA TYR A 380 5.55 -0.56 14.07
C TYR A 380 4.37 -0.76 13.12
N ASP A 381 4.64 -1.10 11.85
CA ASP A 381 3.59 -1.33 10.86
C ASP A 381 2.77 -2.59 11.14
N CYS A 382 3.37 -3.65 11.69
CA CYS A 382 2.63 -4.82 12.17
C CYS A 382 1.64 -4.47 13.30
N LEU A 383 2.03 -3.61 14.24
CA LEU A 383 1.20 -3.22 15.38
C LEU A 383 0.06 -2.24 15.02
N ARG A 384 0.06 -1.67 13.80
CA ARG A 384 -1.05 -0.84 13.33
C ARG A 384 -2.36 -1.64 13.26
N LEU A 385 -2.30 -2.92 12.93
CA LEU A 385 -3.49 -3.79 12.84
C LEU A 385 -4.18 -3.97 14.20
N PRO A 386 -3.50 -4.44 15.27
CA PRO A 386 -4.07 -4.44 16.61
C PRO A 386 -4.49 -3.05 17.11
N LYS A 387 -3.77 -1.99 16.72
CA LYS A 387 -4.11 -0.61 17.09
C LYS A 387 -5.43 -0.16 16.48
N LEU A 388 -5.69 -0.47 15.22
CA LEU A 388 -6.97 -0.20 14.54
C LEU A 388 -8.15 -0.81 15.31
N LEU A 389 -7.94 -1.99 15.90
CA LEU A 389 -8.96 -2.71 16.66
C LEU A 389 -9.08 -2.26 18.13
N GLY A 390 -8.25 -1.33 18.58
CA GLY A 390 -8.18 -0.89 19.98
C GLY A 390 -7.54 -1.92 20.92
N GLU A 391 -6.77 -2.88 20.40
CA GLU A 391 -6.23 -4.01 21.18
C GLU A 391 -4.71 -3.96 21.37
N VAL A 392 -4.05 -2.92 20.87
CA VAL A 392 -2.58 -2.76 20.93
C VAL A 392 -2.00 -2.81 22.35
N ALA A 393 -2.76 -2.41 23.36
CA ALA A 393 -2.32 -2.48 24.77
C ALA A 393 -2.01 -3.92 25.21
N ALA A 394 -2.70 -4.91 24.63
CA ALA A 394 -2.43 -6.32 24.91
C ALA A 394 -1.16 -6.84 24.23
N PHE A 395 -0.53 -6.08 23.33
CA PHE A 395 0.60 -6.49 22.50
C PHE A 395 1.87 -5.66 22.75
N GLY A 396 2.01 -5.10 23.94
CA GLY A 396 3.17 -4.27 24.32
C GLY A 396 2.97 -2.77 24.10
N GLY A 397 1.79 -2.33 23.65
CA GLY A 397 1.50 -0.93 23.39
C GLY A 397 2.08 -0.43 22.06
N THR A 398 2.12 0.89 21.88
CA THR A 398 2.57 1.51 20.62
C THR A 398 4.09 1.69 20.53
N ASN A 399 4.80 1.47 21.64
CA ASN A 399 6.25 1.55 21.72
C ASN A 399 6.85 0.21 21.25
N VAL A 400 7.68 0.24 20.21
CA VAL A 400 8.21 -0.96 19.55
C VAL A 400 9.56 -1.38 20.11
N GLU A 401 10.26 -0.45 20.75
CA GLU A 401 11.63 -0.55 21.20
C GLU A 401 11.87 -1.75 22.14
N PRO A 402 10.98 -2.09 23.09
CA PRO A 402 11.14 -3.31 23.88
C PRO A 402 11.13 -4.59 23.04
N SER A 403 10.29 -4.66 22.00
CA SER A 403 10.24 -5.83 21.11
C SER A 403 11.49 -5.93 20.25
N VAL A 404 11.96 -4.79 19.74
CA VAL A 404 13.18 -4.70 18.94
C VAL A 404 14.40 -5.13 19.77
N ARG A 405 14.54 -4.59 20.98
CA ARG A 405 15.61 -4.96 21.91
C ARG A 405 15.57 -6.45 22.26
N SER A 406 14.39 -6.99 22.54
CA SER A 406 14.22 -8.43 22.82
C SER A 406 14.71 -9.31 21.66
N CYS A 407 14.45 -8.91 20.41
CA CYS A 407 14.93 -9.62 19.23
C CYS A 407 16.47 -9.53 19.12
N LEU A 408 17.04 -8.35 19.33
CA LEU A 408 18.49 -8.12 19.29
C LEU A 408 19.24 -8.89 20.39
N GLU A 409 18.71 -8.91 21.62
CA GLU A 409 19.29 -9.67 22.73
C GLU A 409 19.29 -11.17 22.45
N MET A 410 18.20 -11.70 21.85
CA MET A 410 18.13 -13.10 21.46
C MET A 410 19.10 -13.42 20.30
N ALA A 411 19.21 -12.53 19.32
CA ALA A 411 20.18 -12.64 18.24
C ALA A 411 21.61 -12.67 18.78
N ALA A 412 21.96 -11.76 19.69
CA ALA A 412 23.27 -11.70 20.33
C ALA A 412 23.57 -12.95 21.17
N ALA A 413 22.58 -13.52 21.86
CA ALA A 413 22.75 -14.74 22.64
C ALA A 413 23.03 -15.98 21.76
N SER A 414 22.55 -15.98 20.51
CA SER A 414 22.82 -17.06 19.54
C SER A 414 24.23 -17.00 18.96
N GLU A 415 24.86 -15.82 18.95
CA GLU A 415 26.20 -15.60 18.45
C GLU A 415 27.23 -15.80 19.58
N LEU A 416 27.64 -17.04 19.82
CA LEU A 416 28.87 -17.33 20.55
C LEU A 416 30.07 -16.75 19.76
N ARG A 417 30.44 -15.51 20.10
CA ARG A 417 31.78 -14.91 19.89
C ARG A 417 32.19 -14.74 18.41
N GLN A 418 31.72 -13.67 17.75
CA GLN A 418 32.46 -13.07 16.63
C GLN A 418 33.16 -11.76 17.08
N PRO A 419 34.46 -11.57 16.78
CA PRO A 419 35.27 -10.44 17.25
C PRO A 419 35.06 -9.11 16.49
N ASN A 420 34.08 -9.07 15.58
CA ASN A 420 33.84 -7.99 14.65
C ASN A 420 32.35 -7.68 14.73
N GLY A 421 32.01 -6.61 15.46
CA GLY A 421 30.65 -6.17 15.77
C GLY A 421 29.81 -5.88 14.52
N THR A 422 29.32 -6.93 13.87
CA THR A 422 28.41 -6.83 12.74
C THR A 422 27.06 -6.35 13.26
N THR A 423 26.74 -5.09 12.99
CA THR A 423 25.50 -4.45 13.38
C THR A 423 24.38 -4.87 12.42
N GLY A 424 23.54 -5.84 12.80
CA GLY A 424 22.34 -6.17 12.05
C GLY A 424 21.82 -7.59 12.29
N ILE A 425 20.50 -7.74 12.25
CA ILE A 425 19.77 -8.99 12.49
C ILE A 425 19.60 -9.73 11.16
N THR A 426 19.77 -11.04 11.17
CA THR A 426 19.53 -11.94 10.03
C THR A 426 18.13 -12.56 10.06
N ILE A 427 17.66 -13.09 8.93
CA ILE A 427 16.35 -13.77 8.85
C ILE A 427 16.24 -14.92 9.84
N ASP A 428 17.29 -15.72 10.01
CA ASP A 428 17.27 -16.90 10.89
C ASP A 428 17.08 -16.49 12.36
N GLN A 429 17.71 -15.39 12.77
CA GLN A 429 17.54 -14.81 14.11
C GLN A 429 16.11 -14.29 14.31
N VAL A 430 15.53 -13.60 13.32
CA VAL A 430 14.14 -13.14 13.38
C VAL A 430 13.17 -14.32 13.44
N LEU A 431 13.39 -15.38 12.64
CA LEU A 431 12.56 -16.59 12.67
C LEU A 431 12.67 -17.32 14.01
N ALA A 432 13.86 -17.39 14.62
CA ALA A 432 14.04 -17.95 15.96
C ALA A 432 13.27 -17.14 17.01
N TRP A 433 13.36 -15.81 16.96
CA TRP A 433 12.61 -14.92 17.84
C TRP A 433 11.09 -15.07 17.70
N ILE A 434 10.60 -15.18 16.46
CA ILE A 434 9.18 -15.41 16.17
C ILE A 434 8.68 -16.76 16.70
N ARG A 435 9.50 -17.82 16.62
CA ARG A 435 9.16 -19.13 17.18
C ARG A 435 8.97 -19.07 18.70
N ALA A 436 9.55 -18.08 19.37
CA ALA A 436 9.30 -17.80 20.78
C ALA A 436 7.99 -17.03 21.04
N GLU A 437 7.19 -16.76 20.00
CA GLU A 437 5.87 -16.09 20.04
C GLU A 437 5.88 -14.75 20.81
N PRO A 438 6.65 -13.76 20.34
CA PRO A 438 6.82 -12.50 21.04
C PRO A 438 5.48 -11.77 21.16
N GLN A 439 5.29 -11.08 22.29
CA GLN A 439 4.01 -10.45 22.62
C GLN A 439 3.51 -9.48 21.55
N SER A 440 4.40 -8.80 20.81
CA SER A 440 4.03 -7.88 19.74
C SER A 440 3.46 -8.55 18.48
N LEU A 441 3.79 -9.82 18.22
CA LEU A 441 3.38 -10.54 17.00
C LEU A 441 2.56 -11.81 17.25
N VAL A 442 2.33 -12.18 18.51
CA VAL A 442 1.58 -13.41 18.88
C VAL A 442 0.19 -13.48 18.22
N TRP A 443 -0.47 -12.34 17.99
CA TRP A 443 -1.77 -12.29 17.29
C TRP A 443 -1.71 -12.85 15.87
N LEU A 444 -0.59 -12.69 15.16
CA LEU A 444 -0.41 -13.18 13.79
C LEU A 444 -0.26 -14.70 13.76
N VAL A 445 0.46 -15.25 14.75
CA VAL A 445 0.60 -16.69 14.92
C VAL A 445 -0.77 -17.31 15.24
N VAL A 446 -1.54 -16.69 16.15
CA VAL A 446 -2.89 -17.16 16.49
C VAL A 446 -3.85 -17.03 15.30
N LEU A 447 -3.76 -15.97 14.50
CA LEU A 447 -4.53 -15.84 13.25
C LEU A 447 -4.26 -16.99 12.29
N HIS A 448 -2.99 -17.37 12.11
CA HIS A 448 -2.63 -18.51 11.28
C HIS A 448 -3.16 -19.84 11.85
N ARG A 449 -3.05 -20.05 13.17
CA ARG A 449 -3.62 -21.22 13.86
C ARG A 449 -5.14 -21.33 13.67
N LEU A 450 -5.87 -20.22 13.80
CA LEU A 450 -7.32 -20.17 13.57
C LEU A 450 -7.67 -20.58 12.14
N ARG A 451 -6.99 -20.00 11.15
CA ARG A 451 -7.20 -20.34 9.73
C ARG A 451 -7.00 -21.82 9.46
N LEU A 452 -5.92 -22.43 9.96
CA LEU A 452 -5.65 -23.85 9.75
C LEU A 452 -6.74 -24.74 10.38
N ALA A 453 -7.26 -24.34 11.54
CA ALA A 453 -8.28 -25.09 12.25
C ALA A 453 -9.66 -25.05 11.60
N GLU A 454 -10.00 -24.06 10.75
CA GLU A 454 -11.34 -23.89 10.17
C GLU A 454 -11.84 -25.09 9.35
N SER A 455 -10.91 -25.80 8.71
CA SER A 455 -11.22 -27.00 7.91
C SER A 455 -11.44 -28.24 8.78
N SER A 456 -10.98 -28.23 10.03
CA SER A 456 -11.09 -29.35 10.96
C SER A 456 -12.54 -29.54 11.41
N ARG A 457 -13.07 -30.74 11.21
CA ARG A 457 -14.39 -31.17 11.67
C ARG A 457 -14.23 -32.33 12.63
N HIS A 458 -14.80 -32.20 13.82
CA HIS A 458 -14.75 -33.22 14.86
C HIS A 458 -16.18 -33.77 15.09
N PRO A 459 -16.37 -35.10 15.10
CA PRO A 459 -17.66 -35.73 15.38
C PRO A 459 -18.00 -35.68 16.89
N ALA A 460 -17.96 -34.49 17.47
CA ALA A 460 -18.23 -34.22 18.87
C ALA A 460 -19.27 -33.09 18.96
N LYS A 461 -20.10 -33.14 20.01
CA LYS A 461 -21.14 -32.15 20.28
C LYS A 461 -20.68 -31.24 21.40
N CYS A 462 -20.75 -29.92 21.20
CA CYS A 462 -20.40 -28.98 22.26
C CYS A 462 -21.36 -29.11 23.45
N ASN A 463 -20.83 -29.30 24.65
CA ASN A 463 -21.65 -29.46 25.86
C ASN A 463 -22.34 -28.16 26.30
N SER A 464 -21.85 -27.00 25.86
CA SER A 464 -22.44 -25.68 26.14
C SER A 464 -23.50 -25.29 25.10
N CYS A 465 -23.11 -24.98 23.85
CA CYS A 465 -24.05 -24.51 22.82
C CYS A 465 -24.73 -25.62 22.00
N ARG A 466 -24.46 -26.90 22.29
CA ARG A 466 -25.03 -28.07 21.60
C ARG A 466 -24.72 -28.17 20.10
N LYS A 467 -23.85 -27.32 19.55
CA LYS A 467 -23.40 -27.38 18.14
C LYS A 467 -22.73 -28.72 17.83
N TYR A 468 -23.12 -29.33 16.71
CA TYR A 468 -22.58 -30.58 16.16
C TYR A 468 -22.57 -30.51 14.63
N PRO A 469 -21.51 -30.94 13.95
CA PRO A 469 -20.19 -31.27 14.50
C PRO A 469 -19.46 -30.01 15.02
N ILE A 470 -18.49 -30.18 15.92
CA ILE A 470 -17.56 -29.09 16.28
C ILE A 470 -16.63 -28.84 15.09
N GLN A 471 -16.63 -27.61 14.59
CA GLN A 471 -15.73 -27.12 13.55
C GLN A 471 -14.71 -26.16 14.17
N GLY A 472 -13.45 -26.22 13.74
CA GLY A 472 -12.37 -25.47 14.40
C GLY A 472 -11.76 -26.24 15.57
N PHE A 473 -11.20 -25.50 16.52
CA PHE A 473 -10.63 -26.11 17.73
C PHE A 473 -11.71 -26.81 18.59
N ARG A 474 -11.40 -28.04 19.00
CA ARG A 474 -12.14 -28.81 19.99
C ARG A 474 -11.38 -28.79 21.32
N TYR A 475 -12.05 -28.33 22.38
CA TYR A 475 -11.49 -28.27 23.72
C TYR A 475 -12.09 -29.40 24.57
N ARG A 476 -11.28 -30.44 24.82
CA ARG A 476 -11.68 -31.59 25.63
C ARG A 476 -11.25 -31.38 27.09
N CYS A 477 -12.17 -31.61 28.02
CA CYS A 477 -11.81 -31.62 29.45
C CYS A 477 -10.93 -32.82 29.76
N LEU A 478 -9.81 -32.60 30.45
CA LEU A 478 -8.93 -33.68 30.91
C LEU A 478 -9.46 -34.41 32.15
N LYS A 479 -10.37 -33.77 32.91
CA LYS A 479 -10.94 -34.32 34.15
C LYS A 479 -12.29 -35.00 33.96
N CYS A 480 -13.08 -34.56 32.99
CA CYS A 480 -14.45 -35.01 32.81
C CYS A 480 -14.59 -35.84 31.53
N PHE A 481 -15.24 -37.00 31.65
CA PHE A 481 -15.46 -37.89 30.53
C PHE A 481 -16.43 -37.26 29.51
N ASN A 482 -16.06 -37.29 28.22
CA ASN A 482 -16.87 -36.78 27.10
C ASN A 482 -17.40 -35.35 27.28
N PHE A 483 -16.62 -34.48 27.93
CA PHE A 483 -16.92 -33.06 27.99
C PHE A 483 -16.09 -32.30 26.96
N ASP A 484 -16.76 -31.81 25.92
CA ASP A 484 -16.19 -31.09 24.79
C ASP A 484 -16.81 -29.71 24.64
N LEU A 485 -15.97 -28.70 24.44
CA LEU A 485 -16.40 -27.35 24.11
C LEU A 485 -15.91 -26.97 22.71
N CYS A 486 -16.76 -26.25 21.98
CA CYS A 486 -16.32 -25.59 20.76
C CYS A 486 -15.46 -24.36 21.12
N GLN A 487 -14.67 -23.92 20.14
CA GLN A 487 -13.81 -22.74 20.23
C GLN A 487 -14.47 -21.51 20.84
N TYR A 488 -15.66 -21.15 20.38
CA TYR A 488 -16.36 -19.96 20.89
C TYR A 488 -16.79 -20.14 22.37
N CYS A 489 -17.37 -21.28 22.73
CA CYS A 489 -17.80 -21.53 24.11
C CYS A 489 -16.63 -21.57 25.10
N PHE A 490 -15.49 -22.14 24.70
CA PHE A 490 -14.30 -22.18 25.54
C PHE A 490 -13.70 -20.78 25.73
N LEU A 491 -13.53 -20.02 24.64
CA LEU A 491 -12.87 -18.73 24.66
C LEU A 491 -13.71 -17.61 25.29
N SER A 492 -15.04 -17.73 25.29
CA SER A 492 -15.97 -16.80 25.94
C SER A 492 -16.43 -17.26 27.33
N ASP A 493 -15.84 -18.31 27.89
CA ASP A 493 -16.22 -18.94 29.17
C ASP A 493 -17.73 -19.16 29.34
N LYS A 494 -18.40 -19.59 28.27
CA LYS A 494 -19.81 -20.01 28.33
C LYS A 494 -19.90 -21.42 28.91
N SER A 495 -19.16 -21.70 29.97
CA SER A 495 -19.12 -23.01 30.60
C SER A 495 -20.36 -23.24 31.47
N VAL A 496 -20.83 -24.49 31.53
CA VAL A 496 -21.89 -24.88 32.46
C VAL A 496 -21.32 -24.73 33.87
N LYS A 497 -22.07 -24.12 34.80
CA LYS A 497 -21.71 -23.67 36.17
C LYS A 497 -20.77 -24.54 37.03
N LYS A 498 -20.46 -25.78 36.65
CA LYS A 498 -19.56 -26.73 37.34
C LYS A 498 -18.20 -26.94 36.66
N HIS A 499 -17.93 -26.39 35.47
CA HIS A 499 -16.68 -26.62 34.73
C HIS A 499 -15.98 -25.32 34.34
N LYS A 500 -15.26 -24.71 35.27
CA LYS A 500 -14.38 -23.58 34.94
C LYS A 500 -13.23 -24.06 34.04
N PRO A 501 -12.88 -23.34 32.97
CA PRO A 501 -11.68 -23.61 32.19
C PRO A 501 -10.46 -23.38 33.10
N SER A 502 -9.65 -24.43 33.28
CA SER A 502 -8.36 -24.38 33.98
C SER A 502 -7.29 -23.75 33.10
#